data_AF-A0A379FDQ6-F1
#
_entry.id   AF-A0A379FDQ6-F1
#
_cell.length_a   1.000
_cell.length_b   1.000
_cell.length_c   1.000
_cell.angle_alpha   90.00
_cell.angle_beta   90.00
_cell.angle_gamma   90.00
#
_symmetry.space_group_name_H-M   'P 1'
#
loop_
_entity.id
_entity.type
_entity.pdbx_description
1 polymer ?
#
loop_
_entity_poly.entity_id
_entity_poly.type
_entity_poly.pdbx_seq_one_letter_code
_entity_poly.pdbx_strand_id
1 'polypeptide(L)'
;MDIGSFEVHPDKTYIGRIQHGFDGLGVYFDRTGITGLSERAIKRHRERCLRLYEQACCDGLPEAEINERVQAYRARWKNMYGDCWILNNNVSVRS
;
A
#
# COMPACT_ATOMS: atom_id res chain seq x y z
N MET A 1 -38.98 11.99 1.94
CA MET A 1 -37.71 11.61 1.30
C MET A 1 -36.75 11.24 2.42
N ASP A 2 -36.48 9.95 2.58
CA ASP A 2 -35.51 9.44 3.53
C ASP A 2 -34.11 9.58 2.91
N ILE A 3 -33.32 10.52 3.42
CA ILE A 3 -31.94 10.75 3.00
C ILE A 3 -31.12 9.71 3.76
N GLY A 4 -30.91 8.58 3.09
CA GLY A 4 -30.34 7.32 3.59
C GLY A 4 -29.45 7.41 4.83
N SER A 5 -29.75 6.50 5.77
CA SER A 5 -29.03 6.21 7.01
C SER A 5 -27.59 5.73 6.78
N PHE A 6 -26.72 6.61 6.32
CA PHE A 6 -25.27 6.38 6.32
C PHE A 6 -24.71 6.83 7.67
N GLU A 7 -24.41 5.86 8.53
CA GLU A 7 -23.73 6.12 9.79
C GLU A 7 -22.21 6.04 9.63
N VAL A 8 -21.54 7.00 10.26
CA VAL A 8 -20.09 7.06 10.33
C VAL A 8 -19.59 5.93 11.23
N HIS A 9 -18.81 5.00 10.68
CA HIS A 9 -18.23 3.92 11.49
C HIS A 9 -17.13 4.48 12.41
N PRO A 10 -17.30 4.44 13.74
CA PRO A 10 -16.42 5.14 14.68
C PRO A 10 -14.95 4.70 14.57
N ASP A 11 -14.69 3.43 14.30
CA ASP A 11 -13.31 2.92 14.17
C ASP A 11 -12.63 3.28 12.84
N LYS A 12 -13.39 3.69 11.81
CA LYS A 12 -12.86 4.02 10.47
C LYS A 12 -12.73 5.51 10.26
N THR A 13 -13.37 6.31 11.11
CA THR A 13 -13.43 7.75 10.94
C THR A 13 -12.68 8.42 12.07
N TYR A 14 -11.47 8.87 11.73
CA TYR A 14 -10.67 9.73 12.58
C TYR A 14 -10.84 11.18 12.13
N ILE A 15 -11.25 12.05 13.04
CA ILE A 15 -11.29 13.51 12.85
C ILE A 15 -10.25 14.10 13.78
N GLY A 16 -9.09 14.50 13.23
CA GLY A 16 -7.99 15.05 14.02
C GLY A 16 -7.01 15.86 13.19
N ARG A 17 -6.00 16.41 13.84
CA ARG A 17 -5.02 17.30 13.17
C ARG A 17 -4.05 16.49 12.30
N ILE A 18 -3.84 16.95 11.07
CA ILE A 18 -2.89 16.38 10.08
C ILE A 18 -1.47 16.24 10.65
N GLN A 19 -1.09 17.06 11.63
CA GLN A 19 0.20 16.97 12.32
C GLN A 19 0.49 15.61 12.99
N HIS A 20 -0.55 14.84 13.34
CA HIS A 20 -0.39 13.50 13.92
C HIS A 20 -0.19 12.42 12.86
N GLY A 21 -0.30 12.82 11.59
CA GLY A 21 -0.26 11.98 10.42
C GLY A 21 -1.44 11.02 10.28
N PHE A 22 -1.69 10.58 9.04
CA PHE A 22 -2.71 9.57 8.76
C PHE A 22 -2.45 8.85 7.43
N ASP A 23 -3.01 7.64 7.32
CA ASP A 23 -2.98 6.83 6.11
C ASP A 23 -4.20 7.13 5.21
N GLY A 24 -3.97 7.63 4.00
CA GLY A 24 -5.00 7.81 2.98
C GLY A 24 -4.63 7.11 1.69
N LEU A 25 -5.48 6.21 1.17
CA LEU A 25 -5.30 5.54 -0.13
C LEU A 25 -3.94 4.83 -0.35
N GLY A 26 -3.26 4.48 0.75
CA GLY A 26 -1.96 3.81 0.73
C GLY A 26 -0.74 4.73 0.82
N VAL A 27 -0.95 6.05 0.89
CA VAL A 27 0.09 7.04 1.21
C VAL A 27 -0.07 7.58 2.63
N TYR A 28 1.04 8.01 3.23
CA TYR A 28 1.10 8.65 4.53
C TYR A 28 1.17 10.16 4.36
N PHE A 29 0.34 10.85 5.12
CA PHE A 29 0.30 12.31 5.19
C PHE A 29 0.82 12.78 6.54
N ASP A 30 1.57 13.87 6.57
CA ASP A 30 1.87 14.62 7.78
C ASP A 30 1.78 16.13 7.53
N ARG A 31 2.30 16.95 8.45
CA ARG A 31 2.27 18.42 8.35
C ARG A 31 2.98 18.95 7.09
N THR A 32 3.90 18.19 6.50
CA THR A 32 4.67 18.55 5.30
C THR A 32 3.99 18.09 4.00
N GLY A 33 2.90 17.32 4.09
CA GLY A 33 2.18 16.78 2.94
C GLY A 33 2.35 15.27 2.82
N ILE A 34 2.50 14.76 1.59
CA ILE A 34 2.75 13.34 1.34
C ILE A 34 4.22 13.03 1.63
N THR A 35 4.48 12.17 2.61
CA THR A 35 5.86 11.77 2.96
C THR A 35 6.28 10.45 2.33
N GLY A 36 5.32 9.65 1.88
CA GLY A 36 5.57 8.39 1.21
C GLY A 36 4.37 7.44 1.29
N LEU A 37 4.62 6.16 1.04
CA LEU A 37 3.68 5.07 1.30
C LEU A 37 3.46 4.86 2.80
N SER A 38 2.21 4.57 3.15
CA SER A 38 1.86 4.05 4.48
C SER A 38 2.53 2.71 4.74
N GLU A 39 2.92 2.46 5.99
CA GLU A 39 3.40 1.15 6.45
C GLU A 39 2.41 0.04 6.12
N ARG A 40 1.11 0.35 6.26
CA ARG A 40 0.02 -0.56 5.92
C ARG A 40 0.02 -0.95 4.44
N ALA A 41 0.27 -0.03 3.53
CA ALA A 41 0.38 -0.33 2.10
C ALA A 41 1.61 -1.19 1.80
N ILE A 42 2.75 -0.91 2.42
CA ILE A 42 3.98 -1.70 2.27
C ILE A 42 3.75 -3.14 2.77
N LYS A 43 3.14 -3.30 3.95
CA LYS A 43 2.81 -4.62 4.51
C LYS A 43 1.90 -5.41 3.58
N ARG A 44 0.81 -4.79 3.11
CA ARG A 44 -0.12 -5.43 2.15
C ARG A 44 0.56 -5.80 0.83
N HIS A 45 1.47 -4.97 0.34
CA HIS A 45 2.26 -5.27 -0.86
C HIS A 45 3.11 -6.54 -0.69
N ARG A 46 3.82 -6.66 0.45
CA ARG A 46 4.64 -7.83 0.78
C ARG A 46 3.78 -9.09 0.89
N GLU A 47 2.68 -9.01 1.64
CA GLU A 47 1.71 -10.12 1.78
C GLU A 47 1.10 -10.54 0.43
N ARG A 48 0.86 -9.59 -0.48
CA ARG A 48 0.34 -9.90 -1.81
C ARG A 48 1.39 -10.56 -2.70
N CYS A 49 2.65 -10.11 -2.66
CA CYS A 49 3.75 -10.78 -3.37
C CYS A 49 3.90 -12.23 -2.89
N LEU A 50 3.91 -12.45 -1.57
CA LEU A 50 4.04 -13.78 -0.99
C LEU A 50 2.90 -14.69 -1.43
N ARG A 51 1.65 -14.24 -1.32
CA ARG A 51 0.49 -15.03 -1.76
C ARG A 51 0.51 -15.36 -3.25
N LEU A 52 0.94 -14.43 -4.11
CA LEU A 52 1.05 -14.70 -5.54
C LEU A 52 2.11 -15.78 -5.84
N TYR A 53 3.23 -15.73 -5.12
CA TYR A 53 4.25 -16.77 -5.20
C TYR A 53 3.70 -18.11 -4.73
N GLU A 54 3.13 -18.18 -3.52
CA GLU A 54 2.58 -19.40 -2.95
C GLU A 54 1.49 -20.01 -3.82
N GLN A 55 0.56 -19.20 -4.34
CA GLN A 55 -0.48 -19.65 -5.26
C GLN A 55 0.10 -20.26 -6.53
N ALA A 56 1.08 -19.58 -7.15
CA ALA A 56 1.72 -20.07 -8.37
C ALA A 56 2.55 -21.34 -8.15
N CYS A 57 3.16 -21.50 -6.96
CA CYS A 57 3.79 -22.75 -6.54
C CYS A 57 2.76 -23.88 -6.36
N CYS A 58 1.63 -23.60 -5.70
CA CYS A 58 0.54 -24.57 -5.53
C CYS A 58 -0.07 -24.99 -6.86
N ASP A 59 -0.13 -24.08 -7.84
CA ASP A 59 -0.59 -24.34 -9.20
C ASP A 59 0.43 -25.18 -10.01
N GLY A 60 1.62 -25.46 -9.46
CA GLY A 60 2.67 -26.26 -10.10
C GLY A 60 3.39 -25.54 -11.25
N LEU A 61 3.35 -24.20 -11.28
CA LEU A 61 3.96 -23.44 -12.36
C LEU A 61 5.49 -23.53 -12.33
N PRO A 62 6.16 -23.47 -13.49
CA PRO A 62 7.61 -23.36 -13.55
C PRO A 62 8.10 -22.09 -12.84
N GLU A 63 9.30 -22.15 -12.24
CA GLU A 63 9.88 -21.03 -11.50
C GLU A 63 9.95 -19.73 -12.31
N ALA A 64 10.24 -19.82 -13.61
CA ALA A 64 10.27 -18.66 -14.51
C ALA A 64 8.90 -17.94 -14.57
N GLU A 65 7.81 -18.70 -14.64
CA GLU A 65 6.46 -18.15 -14.72
C GLU A 65 5.98 -17.61 -13.36
N ILE A 66 6.34 -18.27 -12.26
CA ILE A 66 6.13 -17.77 -10.89
C ILE A 66 6.79 -16.40 -10.74
N ASN A 67 8.07 -16.30 -11.14
CA ASN A 67 8.85 -15.07 -11.07
C ASN A 67 8.24 -13.97 -11.95
N GLU A 68 7.87 -14.29 -13.19
CA GLU A 68 7.21 -13.34 -14.09
C GLU A 68 5.91 -12.79 -13.48
N ARG A 69 5.08 -13.67 -12.89
CA ARG A 69 3.80 -13.28 -12.27
C ARG A 69 4.00 -12.30 -11.12
N VAL A 70 4.97 -12.56 -10.24
CA VAL A 70 5.30 -11.67 -9.11
C VAL A 70 5.91 -10.36 -9.62
N GLN A 71 6.79 -10.39 -10.61
CA GLN A 71 7.41 -9.19 -11.18
C GLN A 71 6.40 -8.30 -11.91
N ALA A 72 5.46 -8.90 -12.65
CA ALA A 72 4.38 -8.16 -13.30
C ALA A 72 3.50 -7.42 -12.27
N TYR A 73 3.21 -8.04 -11.12
CA TYR A 73 2.52 -7.36 -10.02
C TYR A 73 3.34 -6.22 -9.44
N ARG A 74 4.65 -6.43 -9.17
CA ARG A 74 5.55 -5.39 -8.67
C ARG A 74 5.64 -4.20 -9.61
N ALA A 75 5.72 -4.44 -10.92
CA ALA A 75 5.76 -3.39 -11.93
C ALA A 75 4.47 -2.55 -11.94
N ARG A 76 3.29 -3.18 -11.90
CA ARG A 76 2.00 -2.48 -11.78
C ARG A 76 1.90 -1.67 -10.48
N TRP A 77 2.33 -2.25 -9.36
CA TRP A 77 2.34 -1.57 -8.07
C TRP A 77 3.26 -0.35 -8.07
N LYS A 78 4.46 -0.48 -8.65
CA LYS A 78 5.41 0.63 -8.81
C LYS A 78 4.84 1.74 -9.68
N ASN A 79 4.13 1.41 -10.77
CA ASN A 79 3.47 2.41 -11.61
C ASN A 79 2.37 3.16 -10.84
N MET A 80 1.52 2.43 -10.10
CA MET A 80 0.43 3.02 -9.32
C MET A 80 0.90 4.00 -8.24
N TYR A 81 2.05 3.74 -7.61
CA TYR A 81 2.56 4.58 -6.53
C TYR A 81 3.71 5.51 -6.93
N GLY A 82 4.21 5.42 -8.16
CA GLY A 82 5.19 6.34 -8.76
C GLY A 82 6.26 6.84 -7.79
N ASP A 83 6.30 8.16 -7.62
CA ASP A 83 7.28 8.86 -6.77
C ASP A 83 7.20 8.49 -5.28
N CYS A 84 6.04 8.05 -4.78
CA CYS A 84 5.88 7.63 -3.38
C CYS A 84 6.67 6.34 -3.06
N TRP A 85 6.97 5.51 -4.07
CA TRP A 85 7.89 4.39 -3.92
C TRP A 85 9.33 4.87 -3.70
N ILE A 86 9.74 5.91 -4.43
CA ILE A 86 11.10 6.46 -4.37
C ILE A 86 11.35 7.11 -3.00
N LEU A 87 10.36 7.83 -2.46
CA LEU A 87 10.46 8.49 -1.16
C LEU A 87 10.75 7.50 -0.01
N ASN A 88 10.14 6.32 0.00
CA ASN A 88 10.44 5.31 1.04
C ASN A 88 11.82 4.67 0.94
N ASN A 89 12.44 4.65 -0.25
CA ASN A 89 13.76 4.07 -0.44
C ASN A 89 14.90 5.06 -0.18
N ASN A 90 14.58 6.35 0.03
CA ASN A 90 15.56 7.42 0.28
C ASN A 90 15.57 7.96 1.72
N VAL A 91 14.63 7.51 2.57
CA VAL A 91 14.53 7.97 3.97
C VAL A 91 15.44 7.17 4.93
N SER A 92 16.07 6.08 4.48
CA SER A 92 17.01 5.30 5.30
C SER A 92 18.40 5.95 5.50
N VAL A 93 18.64 7.18 5.04
CA VAL A 93 19.94 7.89 5.13
C VAL A 93 19.89 9.20 5.92
N ARG A 94 18.85 9.44 6.72
CA ARG A 94 18.85 10.53 7.72
C ARG A 94 18.48 9.99 9.09
N SER A 95 19.45 9.31 9.71
CA SER A 95 19.55 9.14 11.16
C SER A 95 20.60 10.10 11.68
#